data_AF-A0A520QMC3-F1
#
_entry.id   AF-A0A520QMC3-F1
#
_cell.length_a   1.000
_cell.length_b   1.000
_cell.length_c   1.000
_cell.angle_alpha   90.00
_cell.angle_beta   90.00
_cell.angle_gamma   90.00
#
_symmetry.space_group_name_H-M   'P 1'
#
loop_
_entity.id
_entity.type
_entity.pdbx_description
1 polymer ?
#
loop_
_entity_poly.entity_id
_entity_poly.type
_entity_poly.pdbx_seq_one_letter_code
_entity_poly.pdbx_strand_id
1 'polypeptide(L)'
;MQDKPEKPFLIQHLIVHGVLAAILLVGGWLFPVQYKTLHPRVLAQAGKVSDDSSKSELPKTIGELHSAYHTNSLTGASEVASLLEIAKLQLEDNYNPDKAPQNQLTSGANAIDYTINPQTRAESQRQLLSSGTVSRELLNLKAATPDYEAQITLLAFLESRRKLHSELRAELLQLHTTKQTNQLEQVMHSVTTLGLRLGFYQLAELTERVSSARTFMQLSKIAKLQTIVYPFDTFSTADELISRDELSGTALVSSNRFNRIAGSDQRIDPEEWKTIDFEKLEIVDQEFAHYDHLGDSLTVDHLQNKSPLGRTILFNQYSGADGKISRDEWREIGFIPLQYTEFPAVYAAILWSDDPDRVVQYLMTYGRPGDDWLQAGLGNGHGALTELLDKQLPLSSWNTPAPGAVAQFAFKRPALALTVKYVLMVLGCFILMRAWNSYSILTAPDHETLHSYRLRRRALTAALCLTLIIISEPVFFQPVHSSEYQVAVNVPELGELNPEPSDTNESNNKTDMETNIILSAVIFLLFGAIQVFVFQTCVNKIREIRRGEGDPNLKLRLLENEDNLFDMGLYIGIAGTALTLAVMILMPAWNISISVAYASNIFGILCVALVKITHVRPARETLLIEAQEQA
;
A
#
# COMPACT_ATOMS: atom_id res chain seq x y z
N MET A 1 -7.43 56.12 45.44
CA MET A 1 -8.37 55.25 44.73
C MET A 1 -7.56 54.24 43.96
N GLN A 2 -7.52 53.02 44.47
CA GLN A 2 -6.77 51.88 43.93
C GLN A 2 -7.76 51.12 43.05
N ASP A 3 -7.59 51.20 41.73
CA ASP A 3 -8.44 50.51 40.79
C ASP A 3 -8.11 49.02 40.83
N LYS A 4 -9.08 48.20 41.26
CA LYS A 4 -8.96 46.73 41.24
C LYS A 4 -8.96 46.30 39.77
N PRO A 5 -8.01 45.48 39.30
CA PRO A 5 -8.07 44.97 37.94
C PRO A 5 -9.31 44.09 37.79
N GLU A 6 -10.18 44.42 36.84
CA GLU A 6 -11.39 43.69 36.48
C GLU A 6 -11.07 42.25 36.00
N LYS A 7 -10.95 41.31 36.94
CA LYS A 7 -10.75 39.88 36.65
C LYS A 7 -11.90 39.16 35.92
N PRO A 8 -13.20 39.52 36.04
CA PRO A 8 -14.27 38.75 35.37
C PRO A 8 -14.33 38.99 33.85
N PHE A 9 -13.90 40.16 33.37
CA PHE A 9 -13.97 40.52 31.94
C PHE A 9 -12.94 39.75 31.08
N LEU A 10 -11.75 39.47 31.65
CA LEU A 10 -10.69 38.71 30.99
C LEU A 10 -11.06 37.24 30.75
N ILE A 11 -11.79 36.62 31.69
CA ILE A 11 -12.18 35.20 31.62
C ILE A 11 -13.27 35.01 30.56
N GLN A 12 -14.26 35.90 30.50
CA GLN A 12 -15.29 35.86 29.46
C GLN A 12 -14.69 36.02 28.05
N HIS A 13 -13.76 36.96 27.88
CA HIS A 13 -13.07 37.12 26.60
C HIS A 13 -12.26 35.88 26.20
N LEU A 14 -11.58 35.25 27.16
CA LEU A 14 -10.83 34.01 26.94
C LEU A 14 -11.76 32.85 26.52
N ILE A 15 -12.91 32.71 27.18
CA ILE A 15 -13.91 31.67 26.85
C ILE A 15 -14.46 31.91 25.44
N VAL A 16 -14.85 33.15 25.10
CA VAL A 16 -15.41 33.47 23.78
C VAL A 16 -14.39 33.24 22.66
N HIS A 17 -13.15 33.69 22.83
CA HIS A 17 -12.11 33.50 21.82
C HIS A 17 -11.66 32.04 21.72
N GLY A 18 -11.61 31.31 22.85
CA GLY A 18 -11.31 29.89 22.89
C GLY A 18 -12.37 29.05 22.17
N VAL A 19 -13.66 29.31 22.44
CA VAL A 19 -14.77 28.65 21.77
C VAL A 19 -14.77 28.96 20.27
N LEU A 20 -14.57 30.23 19.88
CA LEU A 20 -14.50 30.61 18.48
C LEU A 20 -13.32 29.94 17.75
N ALA A 21 -12.14 29.88 18.38
CA ALA A 21 -11.00 29.16 17.83
C ALA A 21 -11.29 27.68 17.65
N ALA A 22 -11.92 27.03 18.63
CA ALA A 22 -12.32 25.62 18.53
C ALA A 22 -13.32 25.39 17.38
N ILE A 23 -14.32 26.26 17.21
CA ILE A 23 -15.28 26.18 16.10
C ILE A 23 -14.58 26.28 14.75
N LEU A 24 -13.61 27.17 14.60
CA LEU A 24 -12.86 27.34 13.35
C LEU A 24 -11.94 26.15 13.05
N LEU A 25 -11.23 25.64 14.07
CA LEU A 25 -10.34 24.49 13.92
C LEU A 25 -11.13 23.22 13.59
N VAL A 26 -12.20 22.93 14.34
CA VAL A 26 -13.11 21.81 14.06
C VAL A 26 -13.78 22.00 12.70
N GLY A 27 -14.26 23.21 12.41
CA GLY A 27 -14.88 23.56 11.13
C GLY A 27 -13.95 23.29 9.95
N GLY A 28 -12.67 23.64 10.04
CA GLY A 28 -11.66 23.30 9.02
C GLY A 28 -11.45 21.80 8.90
N TRP A 29 -11.40 21.07 10.02
CA TRP A 29 -11.18 19.62 10.03
C TRP A 29 -12.34 18.80 9.46
N LEU A 30 -13.57 19.34 9.50
CA LEU A 30 -14.77 18.74 8.92
C LEU A 30 -14.86 18.86 7.39
N PHE A 31 -13.96 19.60 6.72
CA PHE A 31 -13.91 19.62 5.26
C PHE A 31 -13.31 18.32 4.74
N PRO A 32 -14.07 17.52 3.96
CA PRO A 32 -13.61 16.24 3.43
C PRO A 32 -12.73 16.46 2.19
N VAL A 33 -11.69 17.27 2.31
CA VAL A 33 -10.74 17.57 1.22
C VAL A 33 -9.32 17.49 1.76
N GLN A 34 -8.48 16.85 0.96
CA GLN A 34 -7.10 16.56 1.29
C GLN A 34 -6.22 16.84 0.09
N TYR A 35 -4.96 17.13 0.36
CA TYR A 35 -3.96 17.37 -0.66
C TYR A 35 -3.42 16.03 -1.19
N LYS A 36 -3.53 15.81 -2.51
CA LYS A 36 -3.05 14.60 -3.21
C LYS A 36 -3.64 13.26 -2.72
N THR A 37 -4.75 13.28 -1.99
CA THR A 37 -5.51 12.08 -1.63
C THR A 37 -7.00 12.36 -1.82
N LEU A 38 -7.77 11.33 -2.15
CA LEU A 38 -9.22 11.44 -2.27
C LEU A 38 -9.89 11.11 -0.94
N HIS A 39 -10.90 11.90 -0.54
CA HIS A 39 -11.63 11.65 0.70
C HIS A 39 -12.83 10.72 0.45
N PRO A 40 -13.08 9.68 1.28
CA PRO A 40 -14.18 8.73 1.10
C PRO A 40 -15.57 9.37 0.95
N ARG A 41 -15.84 10.45 1.71
CA ARG A 41 -17.11 11.20 1.60
C ARG A 41 -17.29 11.95 0.28
N VAL A 42 -16.21 12.41 -0.34
CA VAL A 42 -16.27 13.05 -1.67
C VAL A 42 -16.51 12.00 -2.74
N LEU A 43 -15.84 10.85 -2.62
CA LEU A 43 -16.06 9.69 -3.47
C LEU A 43 -17.52 9.20 -3.40
N ALA A 44 -18.06 9.00 -2.20
CA ALA A 44 -19.46 8.63 -2.00
C ALA A 44 -20.45 9.68 -2.56
N GLN A 45 -20.08 10.96 -2.53
CA GLN A 45 -20.90 12.01 -3.12
C GLN A 45 -20.88 11.99 -4.65
N ALA A 46 -19.75 11.61 -5.27
CA ALA A 46 -19.65 11.45 -6.72
C ALA A 46 -20.61 10.36 -7.23
N GLY A 47 -20.70 9.23 -6.51
CA GLY A 47 -21.68 8.17 -6.78
C GLY A 47 -23.12 8.68 -6.80
N LYS A 48 -23.53 9.41 -5.75
CA LYS A 48 -24.89 9.97 -5.63
C LYS A 48 -25.25 10.98 -6.72
N VAL A 49 -24.29 11.79 -7.18
CA VAL A 49 -24.54 12.78 -8.24
C VAL A 49 -24.83 12.10 -9.59
N SER A 50 -24.23 10.94 -9.82
CA SER A 50 -24.56 10.09 -10.96
C SER A 50 -25.95 9.46 -10.86
N ASP A 51 -26.47 9.24 -9.64
CA ASP A 51 -27.83 8.72 -9.45
C ASP A 51 -28.92 9.75 -9.80
N ASP A 52 -28.70 11.03 -9.48
CA ASP A 52 -29.66 12.11 -9.77
C ASP A 52 -29.74 12.48 -11.27
N SER A 53 -28.71 12.18 -12.06
CA SER A 53 -28.76 12.35 -13.52
C SER A 53 -29.54 11.19 -14.14
N SER A 54 -30.85 11.36 -14.24
CA SER A 54 -31.83 10.40 -14.80
C SER A 54 -31.70 10.14 -16.32
N LYS A 55 -30.51 10.30 -16.90
CA LYS A 55 -30.26 10.19 -18.36
C LYS A 55 -29.02 9.38 -18.77
N SER A 56 -28.32 8.73 -17.85
CA SER A 56 -27.24 7.81 -18.23
C SER A 56 -27.82 6.49 -18.72
N GLU A 57 -27.44 6.04 -19.92
CA GLU A 57 -27.77 4.70 -20.44
C GLU A 57 -26.97 3.58 -19.73
N LEU A 58 -25.94 3.95 -18.95
CA LEU A 58 -25.08 3.02 -18.22
C LEU A 58 -25.66 2.64 -16.86
N PRO A 59 -25.46 1.38 -16.40
CA PRO A 59 -25.84 0.94 -15.05
C PRO A 59 -25.21 1.81 -13.96
N LYS A 60 -26.00 2.22 -12.96
CA LYS A 60 -25.58 3.14 -11.89
C LYS A 60 -24.98 2.43 -10.68
N THR A 61 -25.40 1.19 -10.46
CA THR A 61 -24.86 0.31 -9.41
C THR A 61 -24.32 -0.98 -10.01
N ILE A 62 -23.40 -1.65 -9.29
CA ILE A 62 -22.91 -2.97 -9.68
C ILE A 62 -24.05 -4.01 -9.76
N GLY A 63 -25.11 -3.83 -8.96
CA GLY A 63 -26.31 -4.67 -9.01
C GLY A 63 -27.07 -4.51 -10.32
N GLU A 64 -27.19 -3.29 -10.83
CA GLU A 64 -27.78 -3.02 -12.15
C GLU A 64 -26.91 -3.61 -13.26
N LEU A 65 -25.58 -3.48 -13.17
CA LEU A 65 -24.64 -4.07 -14.13
C LEU A 65 -24.78 -5.59 -14.17
N HIS A 66 -24.79 -6.24 -13.00
CA HIS A 66 -25.04 -7.67 -12.87
C HIS A 66 -26.38 -8.06 -13.52
N SER A 67 -27.45 -7.32 -13.23
CA SER A 67 -28.79 -7.60 -13.80
C SER A 67 -28.84 -7.45 -15.32
N ALA A 68 -28.08 -6.51 -15.88
CA ALA A 68 -27.99 -6.31 -17.32
C ALA A 68 -27.36 -7.52 -18.03
N TYR A 69 -26.35 -8.14 -17.42
CA TYR A 69 -25.76 -9.37 -17.94
C TYR A 69 -26.60 -10.61 -17.63
N HIS A 70 -27.21 -10.71 -16.45
CA HIS A 70 -28.03 -11.86 -16.08
C HIS A 70 -29.32 -11.97 -16.93
N THR A 71 -29.95 -10.84 -17.28
CA THR A 71 -31.18 -10.83 -18.09
C THR A 71 -30.90 -10.99 -19.58
N ASN A 72 -29.65 -10.85 -20.01
CA ASN A 72 -29.26 -11.00 -21.40
C ASN A 72 -29.24 -12.49 -21.77
N SER A 73 -30.13 -12.91 -22.67
CA SER A 73 -30.25 -14.32 -23.09
C SER A 73 -29.16 -14.77 -24.05
N LEU A 74 -28.09 -14.00 -24.22
CA LEU A 74 -26.95 -14.36 -25.05
C LEU A 74 -26.17 -15.52 -24.39
N THR A 75 -25.77 -16.49 -25.20
CA THR A 75 -24.89 -17.59 -24.78
C THR A 75 -23.64 -17.02 -24.10
N GLY A 76 -23.43 -17.35 -22.83
CA GLY A 76 -22.25 -16.91 -22.06
C GLY A 76 -22.43 -15.71 -21.14
N ALA A 77 -23.56 -14.98 -21.23
CA ALA A 77 -23.84 -13.86 -20.33
C ALA A 77 -23.97 -14.31 -18.85
N SER A 78 -24.33 -15.57 -18.62
CA SER A 78 -24.37 -16.19 -17.29
C SER A 78 -22.98 -16.30 -16.64
N GLU A 79 -21.93 -16.63 -17.39
CA GLU A 79 -20.56 -16.74 -16.83
C GLU A 79 -20.03 -15.38 -16.39
N VAL A 80 -20.33 -14.34 -17.18
CA VAL A 80 -19.98 -12.95 -16.87
C VAL A 80 -20.79 -12.47 -15.67
N ALA A 81 -22.09 -12.78 -15.64
CA ALA A 81 -22.97 -12.46 -14.51
C ALA A 81 -22.48 -13.12 -13.21
N SER A 82 -22.05 -14.38 -13.23
CA SER A 82 -21.52 -15.04 -12.03
C SER A 82 -20.27 -14.34 -11.48
N LEU A 83 -19.35 -13.88 -12.34
CA LEU A 83 -18.17 -13.14 -11.88
C LEU A 83 -18.54 -11.77 -11.32
N LEU A 84 -19.53 -11.08 -11.91
CA LEU A 84 -20.09 -9.84 -11.40
C LEU A 84 -20.86 -10.03 -10.08
N GLU A 85 -21.52 -11.17 -9.89
CA GLU A 85 -22.18 -11.51 -8.64
C GLU A 85 -21.16 -11.70 -7.52
N ILE A 86 -20.04 -12.37 -7.78
CA ILE A 86 -18.93 -12.48 -6.84
C ILE A 86 -18.38 -11.09 -6.49
N ALA A 87 -18.12 -10.26 -7.50
CA ALA A 87 -17.66 -8.89 -7.28
C ALA A 87 -18.63 -8.07 -6.43
N LYS A 88 -19.94 -8.25 -6.62
CA LYS A 88 -20.97 -7.63 -5.78
C LYS A 88 -20.93 -8.15 -4.34
N LEU A 89 -20.85 -9.47 -4.15
CA LEU A 89 -20.78 -10.09 -2.83
C LEU A 89 -19.53 -9.65 -2.05
N GLN A 90 -18.41 -9.42 -2.74
CA GLN A 90 -17.17 -8.90 -2.15
C GLN A 90 -17.32 -7.52 -1.50
N LEU A 91 -18.32 -6.74 -1.91
CA LEU A 91 -18.59 -5.41 -1.35
C LEU A 91 -19.43 -5.47 -0.06
N GLU A 92 -19.92 -6.64 0.33
CA GLU A 92 -20.69 -6.83 1.56
C GLU A 92 -19.75 -7.05 2.76
N ASP A 93 -20.05 -6.42 3.91
CA ASP A 93 -19.21 -6.48 5.12
C ASP A 93 -18.94 -7.92 5.63
N ASN A 94 -19.81 -8.87 5.29
CA ASN A 94 -19.72 -10.28 5.71
C ASN A 94 -19.48 -11.23 4.53
N TYR A 95 -18.75 -10.78 3.50
CA TYR A 95 -18.44 -11.61 2.35
C TYR A 95 -17.85 -12.96 2.78
N ASN A 96 -18.51 -14.04 2.37
CA ASN A 96 -18.00 -15.39 2.54
C ASN A 96 -17.81 -16.05 1.17
N PRO A 97 -16.56 -16.19 0.68
CA PRO A 97 -16.27 -16.80 -0.62
C PRO A 97 -16.71 -18.26 -0.72
N ASP A 98 -16.87 -18.95 0.42
CA ASP A 98 -17.33 -20.34 0.45
C ASP A 98 -18.82 -20.49 0.06
N LYS A 99 -19.58 -19.39 0.12
CA LYS A 99 -20.98 -19.33 -0.29
C LYS A 99 -21.16 -18.74 -1.70
N ALA A 100 -20.08 -18.32 -2.34
CA ALA A 100 -20.12 -17.75 -3.68
C ALA A 100 -20.51 -18.82 -4.72
N PRO A 101 -21.17 -18.43 -5.83
CA PRO A 101 -21.61 -19.38 -6.85
C PRO A 101 -20.43 -20.05 -7.56
N GLN A 102 -20.07 -21.28 -7.17
CA GLN A 102 -18.91 -22.03 -7.72
C GLN A 102 -19.21 -22.65 -9.11
N ASN A 103 -20.41 -23.19 -9.31
CA ASN A 103 -20.73 -24.03 -10.48
C ASN A 103 -21.04 -23.25 -11.77
N GLN A 104 -20.79 -21.93 -11.80
CA GLN A 104 -21.14 -21.07 -12.93
C GLN A 104 -20.01 -20.10 -13.36
N LEU A 105 -18.84 -20.12 -12.70
CA LEU A 105 -17.72 -19.25 -13.10
C LEU A 105 -17.19 -19.59 -14.50
N THR A 106 -17.15 -20.86 -14.85
CA THR A 106 -16.82 -21.34 -16.19
C THR A 106 -17.76 -22.48 -16.53
N SER A 107 -18.25 -22.59 -17.77
CA SER A 107 -19.12 -23.70 -18.20
C SER A 107 -18.40 -25.06 -18.31
N GLY A 108 -17.36 -25.28 -17.50
CA GLY A 108 -16.61 -26.54 -17.38
C GLY A 108 -15.22 -26.53 -18.02
N ALA A 109 -14.77 -25.44 -18.64
CA ALA A 109 -13.42 -25.31 -19.20
C ALA A 109 -12.96 -23.84 -19.25
N ASN A 110 -11.65 -23.62 -19.14
CA ASN A 110 -11.04 -22.31 -19.30
C ASN A 110 -11.01 -21.92 -20.79
N ALA A 111 -10.91 -20.61 -21.09
CA ALA A 111 -10.94 -20.13 -22.49
C ALA A 111 -9.84 -20.77 -23.36
N ILE A 112 -8.68 -21.04 -22.78
CA ILE A 112 -7.55 -21.62 -23.52
C ILE A 112 -7.77 -23.10 -23.86
N ASP A 113 -8.54 -23.84 -23.06
CA ASP A 113 -8.76 -25.29 -23.22
C ASP A 113 -9.43 -25.63 -24.56
N TYR A 114 -10.24 -24.71 -25.10
CA TYR A 114 -10.83 -24.82 -26.44
C TYR A 114 -9.78 -25.01 -27.56
N THR A 115 -8.57 -24.49 -27.35
CA THR A 115 -7.51 -24.43 -28.37
C THR A 115 -6.24 -25.18 -27.97
N ILE A 116 -6.10 -25.61 -26.71
CA ILE A 116 -4.96 -26.41 -26.26
C ILE A 116 -4.97 -27.77 -26.95
N ASN A 117 -6.12 -28.45 -27.01
CA ASN A 117 -6.21 -29.76 -27.66
C ASN A 117 -5.93 -29.65 -29.17
N PRO A 118 -4.94 -30.38 -29.73
CA PRO A 118 -4.59 -30.29 -31.14
C PRO A 118 -5.75 -30.56 -32.11
N GLN A 119 -6.68 -31.45 -31.73
CA GLN A 119 -7.84 -31.78 -32.57
C GLN A 119 -8.83 -30.62 -32.66
N THR A 120 -9.23 -30.06 -31.51
CA THR A 120 -10.16 -28.92 -31.46
C THR A 120 -9.52 -27.66 -32.04
N ARG A 121 -8.19 -27.50 -31.87
CA ARG A 121 -7.41 -26.43 -32.50
C ARG A 121 -7.46 -26.53 -34.01
N ALA A 122 -7.18 -27.70 -34.58
CA ALA A 122 -7.19 -27.90 -36.04
C ALA A 122 -8.58 -27.66 -36.63
N GLU A 123 -9.64 -28.07 -35.93
CA GLU A 123 -11.02 -27.81 -36.32
C GLU A 123 -11.34 -26.31 -36.27
N SER A 124 -10.98 -25.62 -35.19
CA SER A 124 -11.14 -24.17 -35.03
C SER A 124 -10.40 -23.39 -36.12
N GLN A 125 -9.15 -23.77 -36.43
CA GLN A 125 -8.39 -23.17 -37.51
C GLN A 125 -9.06 -23.36 -38.88
N ARG A 126 -9.64 -24.54 -39.16
CA ARG A 126 -10.38 -24.76 -40.41
C ARG A 126 -11.62 -23.86 -40.50
N GLN A 127 -12.36 -23.70 -39.40
CA GLN A 127 -13.50 -22.77 -39.33
C GLN A 127 -13.07 -21.31 -39.50
N LEU A 128 -11.87 -20.95 -39.03
CA LEU A 128 -11.31 -19.61 -39.17
C LEU A 128 -10.81 -19.31 -40.58
N LEU A 129 -10.32 -20.31 -41.30
CA LEU A 129 -9.94 -20.15 -42.70
C LEU A 129 -11.13 -19.83 -43.61
N SER A 130 -12.34 -20.24 -43.22
CA SER A 130 -13.58 -19.86 -43.90
C SER A 130 -14.21 -18.56 -43.35
N SER A 131 -13.73 -18.02 -42.23
CA SER A 131 -14.29 -16.83 -41.58
C SER A 131 -13.38 -15.60 -41.70
N GLY A 132 -13.86 -14.56 -42.40
CA GLY A 132 -13.21 -13.24 -42.48
C GLY A 132 -11.81 -13.22 -43.12
N THR A 133 -11.29 -12.04 -43.50
CA THR A 133 -9.88 -11.86 -43.90
C THR A 133 -8.98 -11.67 -42.69
N VAL A 134 -9.50 -11.00 -41.66
CA VAL A 134 -8.74 -10.55 -40.49
C VAL A 134 -8.38 -11.70 -39.53
N SER A 135 -9.30 -12.63 -39.27
CA SER A 135 -8.98 -13.85 -38.50
C SER A 135 -7.88 -14.68 -39.17
N ARG A 136 -7.83 -14.69 -40.52
CA ARG A 136 -6.75 -15.34 -41.27
C ARG A 136 -5.42 -14.62 -41.13
N GLU A 137 -5.43 -13.29 -41.13
CA GLU A 137 -4.22 -12.50 -40.86
C GLU A 137 -3.68 -12.75 -39.46
N LEU A 138 -4.54 -12.83 -38.45
CA LEU A 138 -4.14 -13.20 -37.09
C LEU A 138 -3.58 -14.64 -37.02
N LEU A 139 -4.16 -15.59 -37.76
CA LEU A 139 -3.60 -16.94 -37.82
C LEU A 139 -2.19 -16.99 -38.43
N ASN A 140 -1.79 -16.00 -39.24
CA ASN A 140 -0.44 -15.93 -39.79
C ASN A 140 0.62 -15.53 -38.74
N LEU A 141 0.20 -15.01 -37.58
CA LEU A 141 1.11 -14.73 -36.46
C LEU A 141 1.92 -15.96 -36.05
N LYS A 142 1.39 -17.18 -36.28
CA LYS A 142 2.08 -18.44 -35.95
C LYS A 142 3.41 -18.62 -36.69
N ALA A 143 3.59 -17.94 -37.82
CA ALA A 143 4.85 -17.96 -38.55
C ALA A 143 5.98 -17.25 -37.78
N ALA A 144 5.63 -16.28 -36.92
CA ALA A 144 6.59 -15.56 -36.08
C ALA A 144 6.79 -16.23 -34.72
N THR A 145 5.74 -16.85 -34.16
CA THR A 145 5.74 -17.45 -32.82
C THR A 145 5.05 -18.82 -32.84
N PRO A 146 5.74 -19.88 -33.34
CA PRO A 146 5.15 -21.20 -33.54
C PRO A 146 4.75 -21.89 -32.23
N ASP A 147 5.39 -21.58 -31.11
CA ASP A 147 5.09 -22.19 -29.81
C ASP A 147 3.73 -21.75 -29.23
N TYR A 148 3.13 -20.69 -29.80
CA TYR A 148 1.89 -20.07 -29.30
C TYR A 148 0.67 -20.30 -30.19
N GLU A 149 0.63 -21.40 -30.94
CA GLU A 149 -0.46 -21.68 -31.87
C GLU A 149 -1.85 -21.72 -31.22
N ALA A 150 -1.97 -22.22 -29.98
CA ALA A 150 -3.25 -22.28 -29.27
C ALA A 150 -3.78 -20.86 -28.98
N GLN A 151 -2.92 -20.00 -28.45
CA GLN A 151 -3.20 -18.61 -28.09
C GLN A 151 -3.58 -17.79 -29.32
N ILE A 152 -2.85 -17.96 -30.41
CA ILE A 152 -3.14 -17.30 -31.70
C ILE A 152 -4.48 -17.77 -32.25
N THR A 153 -4.77 -19.07 -32.17
CA THR A 153 -6.06 -19.62 -32.59
C THR A 153 -7.20 -19.07 -31.74
N LEU A 154 -7.00 -18.93 -30.42
CA LEU A 154 -7.98 -18.35 -29.50
C LEU A 154 -8.27 -16.88 -29.83
N LEU A 155 -7.23 -16.06 -30.02
CA LEU A 155 -7.38 -14.65 -30.41
C LEU A 155 -8.08 -14.51 -31.77
N ALA A 156 -7.71 -15.32 -32.75
CA ALA A 156 -8.36 -15.32 -34.06
C ALA A 156 -9.84 -15.73 -33.95
N PHE A 157 -10.17 -16.64 -33.04
CA PHE A 157 -11.54 -17.06 -32.76
C PHE A 157 -12.36 -15.97 -32.06
N LEU A 158 -11.78 -15.25 -31.09
CA LEU A 158 -12.38 -14.06 -30.47
C LEU A 158 -12.66 -12.98 -31.52
N GLU A 159 -11.70 -12.71 -32.41
CA GLU A 159 -11.86 -11.78 -33.54
C GLU A 159 -12.99 -12.21 -34.50
N SER A 160 -13.12 -13.52 -34.79
CA SER A 160 -14.19 -14.01 -35.67
C SER A 160 -15.59 -13.71 -35.13
N ARG A 161 -15.71 -13.53 -33.81
CA ARG A 161 -16.93 -13.12 -33.10
C ARG A 161 -17.01 -11.62 -32.83
N ARG A 162 -16.06 -10.83 -33.34
CA ARG A 162 -15.92 -9.38 -33.09
C ARG A 162 -15.75 -9.03 -31.61
N LYS A 163 -15.11 -9.92 -30.85
CA LYS A 163 -14.83 -9.76 -29.43
C LYS A 163 -13.39 -9.35 -29.13
N LEU A 164 -12.65 -8.91 -30.15
CA LEU A 164 -11.30 -8.37 -29.99
C LEU A 164 -11.32 -6.88 -30.38
N HIS A 165 -10.84 -6.02 -29.49
CA HIS A 165 -10.81 -4.58 -29.75
C HIS A 165 -10.00 -4.26 -31.01
N SER A 166 -10.49 -3.33 -31.83
CA SER A 166 -9.90 -3.03 -33.13
C SER A 166 -8.47 -2.49 -33.05
N GLU A 167 -8.15 -1.73 -32.01
CA GLU A 167 -6.81 -1.17 -31.77
C GLU A 167 -5.83 -2.26 -31.33
N LEU A 168 -6.23 -3.12 -30.38
CA LEU A 168 -5.42 -4.25 -29.93
C LEU A 168 -5.07 -5.18 -31.10
N ARG A 169 -6.06 -5.45 -31.96
CA ARG A 169 -5.87 -6.21 -33.19
C ARG A 169 -4.88 -5.56 -34.15
N ALA A 170 -4.99 -4.24 -34.36
CA ALA A 170 -4.07 -3.51 -35.22
C ALA A 170 -2.64 -3.54 -34.66
N GLU A 171 -2.48 -3.40 -33.34
CA GLU A 171 -1.20 -3.49 -32.64
C GLU A 171 -0.57 -4.88 -32.78
N LEU A 172 -1.34 -5.96 -32.61
CA LEU A 172 -0.87 -7.34 -32.80
C LEU A 172 -0.35 -7.58 -34.22
N LEU A 173 -1.07 -7.11 -35.23
CA LEU A 173 -0.64 -7.21 -36.62
C LEU A 173 0.59 -6.32 -36.88
N GLN A 174 0.66 -5.14 -36.26
CA GLN A 174 1.81 -4.26 -36.35
C GLN A 174 3.07 -4.93 -35.77
N LEU A 175 2.99 -5.53 -34.58
CA LEU A 175 4.10 -6.27 -33.94
C LEU A 175 4.67 -7.37 -34.85
N HIS A 176 3.80 -8.04 -35.61
CA HIS A 176 4.22 -9.02 -36.60
C HIS A 176 4.94 -8.37 -37.79
N THR A 177 4.40 -7.29 -38.35
CA THR A 177 5.03 -6.58 -39.49
C THR A 177 6.37 -5.94 -39.11
N THR A 178 6.52 -5.45 -37.88
CA THR A 178 7.76 -4.84 -37.35
C THR A 178 8.76 -5.88 -36.85
N LYS A 179 8.42 -7.18 -36.89
CA LYS A 179 9.24 -8.31 -36.40
C LYS A 179 9.63 -8.19 -34.93
N GLN A 180 8.76 -7.61 -34.09
CA GLN A 180 8.96 -7.52 -32.64
C GLN A 180 8.48 -8.81 -31.94
N THR A 181 9.15 -9.93 -32.23
CA THR A 181 8.77 -11.27 -31.77
C THR A 181 8.67 -11.36 -30.25
N ASN A 182 9.62 -10.77 -29.51
CA ASN A 182 9.62 -10.82 -28.04
C ASN A 182 8.38 -10.17 -27.43
N GLN A 183 7.91 -9.05 -27.97
CA GLN A 183 6.70 -8.39 -27.48
C GLN A 183 5.45 -9.20 -27.84
N LEU A 184 5.42 -9.80 -29.03
CA LEU A 184 4.34 -10.69 -29.44
C LEU A 184 4.25 -11.92 -28.51
N GLU A 185 5.38 -12.53 -28.17
CA GLU A 185 5.45 -13.66 -27.22
C GLU A 185 4.95 -13.26 -25.82
N GLN A 186 5.32 -12.07 -25.32
CA GLN A 186 4.80 -11.55 -24.05
C GLN A 186 3.28 -11.38 -24.06
N VAL A 187 2.71 -10.92 -25.18
CA VAL A 187 1.26 -10.85 -25.34
C VAL A 187 0.65 -12.26 -25.36
N MET A 188 1.27 -13.23 -26.04
CA MET A 188 0.77 -14.62 -26.05
C MET A 188 0.86 -15.29 -24.68
N HIS A 189 1.89 -15.02 -23.88
CA HIS A 189 1.93 -15.41 -22.47
C HIS A 189 0.77 -14.81 -21.68
N SER A 190 0.40 -13.58 -21.99
CA SER A 190 -0.73 -12.89 -21.36
C SER A 190 -2.07 -13.53 -21.74
N VAL A 191 -2.23 -13.93 -23.00
CA VAL A 191 -3.39 -14.71 -23.48
C VAL A 191 -3.47 -16.03 -22.73
N THR A 192 -2.34 -16.72 -22.53
CA THR A 192 -2.31 -17.98 -21.77
C THR A 192 -2.74 -17.76 -20.32
N THR A 193 -2.17 -16.74 -19.68
CA THR A 193 -2.41 -16.44 -18.27
C THR A 193 -3.88 -16.11 -17.99
N LEU A 194 -4.48 -15.22 -18.79
CA LEU A 194 -5.90 -14.87 -18.68
C LEU A 194 -6.79 -16.00 -19.16
N GLY A 195 -6.41 -16.69 -20.24
CA GLY A 195 -7.17 -17.79 -20.81
C GLY A 195 -7.23 -19.04 -19.93
N LEU A 196 -6.29 -19.23 -18.99
CA LEU A 196 -6.34 -20.26 -17.95
C LEU A 196 -7.21 -19.88 -16.74
N ARG A 197 -7.50 -18.59 -16.55
CA ARG A 197 -8.25 -18.07 -15.38
C ARG A 197 -9.70 -17.77 -15.69
N LEU A 198 -9.97 -17.36 -16.92
CA LEU A 198 -11.26 -16.89 -17.38
C LEU A 198 -11.91 -17.91 -18.31
N GLY A 199 -13.24 -18.00 -18.23
CA GLY A 199 -14.05 -18.65 -19.24
C GLY A 199 -13.99 -17.90 -20.58
N PHE A 200 -14.41 -18.57 -21.65
CA PHE A 200 -14.36 -18.00 -23.00
C PHE A 200 -15.10 -16.66 -23.09
N TYR A 201 -16.30 -16.58 -22.52
CA TYR A 201 -17.13 -15.38 -22.59
C TYR A 201 -16.62 -14.26 -21.69
N GLN A 202 -16.05 -14.60 -20.53
CA GLN A 202 -15.40 -13.62 -19.66
C GLN A 202 -14.19 -12.97 -20.35
N LEU A 203 -13.34 -13.78 -21.00
CA LEU A 203 -12.20 -13.29 -21.79
C LEU A 203 -12.66 -12.47 -23.00
N ALA A 204 -13.76 -12.87 -23.66
CA ALA A 204 -14.32 -12.15 -24.79
C ALA A 204 -14.78 -10.73 -24.42
N GLU A 205 -15.53 -10.56 -23.33
CA GLU A 205 -15.95 -9.23 -22.87
C GLU A 205 -14.77 -8.34 -22.46
N LEU A 206 -13.72 -8.95 -21.89
CA LEU A 206 -12.50 -8.24 -21.51
C LEU A 206 -11.69 -7.80 -22.74
N THR A 207 -11.48 -8.69 -23.71
CA THR A 207 -10.71 -8.40 -24.94
C THR A 207 -11.44 -7.47 -25.91
N GLU A 208 -12.76 -7.35 -25.79
CA GLU A 208 -13.55 -6.37 -26.54
C GLU A 208 -13.32 -4.94 -26.04
N ARG A 209 -13.02 -4.76 -24.73
CA ARG A 209 -12.84 -3.44 -24.10
C ARG A 209 -11.37 -3.01 -24.02
N VAL A 210 -10.44 -3.94 -23.87
CA VAL A 210 -9.01 -3.63 -23.73
C VAL A 210 -8.44 -3.21 -25.09
N SER A 211 -8.01 -1.95 -25.19
CA SER A 211 -7.59 -1.33 -26.45
C SER A 211 -6.14 -1.57 -26.82
N SER A 212 -5.26 -1.82 -25.84
CA SER A 212 -3.81 -1.93 -26.06
C SER A 212 -3.20 -3.23 -25.55
N ALA A 213 -2.14 -3.68 -26.22
CA ALA A 213 -1.36 -4.86 -25.83
C ALA A 213 -0.68 -4.65 -24.47
N ARG A 214 -0.24 -3.42 -24.19
CA ARG A 214 0.34 -3.06 -22.89
C ARG A 214 -0.65 -3.25 -21.75
N THR A 215 -1.86 -2.72 -21.87
CA THR A 215 -2.91 -2.87 -20.85
C THR A 215 -3.28 -4.33 -20.69
N PHE A 216 -3.40 -5.07 -21.80
CA PHE A 216 -3.67 -6.50 -21.77
C PHE A 216 -2.60 -7.28 -21.00
N MET A 217 -1.32 -6.98 -21.23
CA MET A 217 -0.20 -7.58 -20.51
C MET A 217 -0.19 -7.22 -19.01
N GLN A 218 -0.41 -5.95 -18.68
CA GLN A 218 -0.45 -5.49 -17.29
C GLN A 218 -1.63 -6.09 -16.54
N LEU A 219 -2.80 -6.21 -17.18
CA LEU A 219 -3.96 -6.89 -16.63
C LEU A 219 -3.70 -8.37 -16.38
N SER A 220 -3.05 -9.04 -17.32
CA SER A 220 -2.58 -10.42 -17.13
C SER A 220 -1.62 -10.53 -15.94
N LYS A 221 -0.73 -9.55 -15.75
CA LYS A 221 0.18 -9.51 -14.59
C LYS A 221 -0.58 -9.36 -13.27
N ILE A 222 -1.58 -8.46 -13.21
CA ILE A 222 -2.47 -8.29 -12.04
C ILE A 222 -3.21 -9.60 -11.76
N ALA A 223 -3.85 -10.20 -12.77
CA ALA A 223 -4.54 -11.47 -12.66
C ALA A 223 -3.63 -12.59 -12.15
N LYS A 224 -2.40 -12.68 -12.69
CA LYS A 224 -1.40 -13.65 -12.25
C LYS A 224 -1.08 -13.48 -10.77
N LEU A 225 -0.79 -12.27 -10.32
CA LEU A 225 -0.37 -11.99 -8.95
C LEU A 225 -1.52 -12.15 -7.94
N GLN A 226 -2.76 -11.80 -8.31
CA GLN A 226 -3.91 -11.98 -7.42
C GLN A 226 -4.35 -13.44 -7.25
N THR A 227 -3.97 -14.32 -8.18
CA THR A 227 -4.35 -15.74 -8.18
C THR A 227 -3.15 -16.67 -7.98
N ILE A 228 -1.97 -16.12 -7.71
CA ILE A 228 -0.75 -16.92 -7.58
C ILE A 228 -0.85 -17.81 -6.35
N VAL A 229 -0.49 -19.08 -6.52
CA VAL A 229 -0.18 -19.96 -5.40
C VAL A 229 1.30 -19.78 -5.12
N TYR A 230 1.63 -19.30 -3.92
CA TYR A 230 3.02 -19.14 -3.51
C TYR A 230 3.74 -20.51 -3.44
N PRO A 231 5.08 -20.54 -3.53
CA PRO A 231 5.84 -21.77 -3.39
C PRO A 231 5.44 -22.53 -2.12
N PHE A 232 5.40 -23.86 -2.22
CA PHE A 232 5.05 -24.73 -1.09
C PHE A 232 5.93 -24.45 0.14
N ASP A 233 7.23 -24.26 -0.12
CA ASP A 233 8.26 -24.00 0.89
C ASP A 233 8.07 -22.67 1.65
N THR A 234 7.25 -21.75 1.15
CA THR A 234 6.90 -20.52 1.86
C THR A 234 6.06 -20.80 3.12
N PHE A 235 5.36 -21.92 3.17
CA PHE A 235 4.44 -22.26 4.26
C PHE A 235 4.88 -23.47 5.09
N SER A 236 5.80 -24.28 4.57
CA SER A 236 6.24 -25.49 5.27
C SER A 236 7.11 -25.13 6.49
N THR A 237 7.17 -26.06 7.42
CA THR A 237 7.99 -25.98 8.64
C THR A 237 8.70 -27.31 8.82
N ALA A 238 9.90 -27.29 9.40
CA ALA A 238 10.68 -28.47 9.78
C ALA A 238 9.82 -29.64 10.28
N ASP A 239 10.07 -30.85 9.74
CA ASP A 239 9.30 -32.07 10.05
C ASP A 239 10.13 -33.19 10.67
N GLU A 240 11.31 -32.84 11.22
CA GLU A 240 12.28 -33.77 11.84
C GLU A 240 12.84 -34.80 10.86
N LEU A 241 12.73 -34.54 9.55
CA LEU A 241 13.21 -35.40 8.48
C LEU A 241 13.83 -34.55 7.37
N ILE A 242 15.10 -34.80 7.05
CA ILE A 242 15.77 -34.04 5.98
C ILE A 242 15.51 -34.70 4.63
N SER A 243 14.87 -33.95 3.74
CA SER A 243 14.63 -34.31 2.35
C SER A 243 15.86 -34.08 1.47
N ARG A 244 15.85 -34.66 0.26
CA ARG A 244 16.92 -34.46 -0.73
C ARG A 244 17.03 -33.00 -1.18
N ASP A 245 15.91 -32.29 -1.23
CA ASP A 245 15.82 -30.92 -1.72
C ASP A 245 16.44 -29.94 -0.71
N GLU A 246 16.28 -30.18 0.60
CA GLU A 246 16.92 -29.39 1.67
C GLU A 246 18.45 -29.50 1.69
N LEU A 247 18.98 -30.63 1.21
CA LEU A 247 20.42 -30.85 1.05
C LEU A 247 20.93 -30.50 -0.35
N SER A 248 20.09 -29.91 -1.21
CA SER A 248 20.49 -29.55 -2.57
C SER A 248 21.69 -28.59 -2.54
N GLY A 249 22.68 -28.83 -3.40
CA GLY A 249 23.95 -28.09 -3.39
C GLY A 249 25.03 -28.64 -2.45
N THR A 250 24.70 -29.59 -1.55
CA THR A 250 25.71 -30.29 -0.72
C THR A 250 26.31 -31.51 -1.43
N ALA A 251 27.48 -31.97 -0.97
CA ALA A 251 28.12 -33.17 -1.50
C ALA A 251 27.37 -34.49 -1.16
N LEU A 252 26.36 -34.42 -0.28
CA LEU A 252 25.49 -35.55 0.08
C LEU A 252 24.54 -35.93 -1.06
N VAL A 253 24.03 -34.94 -1.80
CA VAL A 253 23.04 -35.11 -2.87
C VAL A 253 23.65 -35.51 -4.22
N SER A 254 24.89 -35.05 -4.48
CA SER A 254 25.61 -35.32 -5.73
C SER A 254 26.19 -36.73 -5.82
N SER A 255 26.32 -37.40 -4.69
CA SER A 255 26.75 -38.78 -4.60
C SER A 255 25.52 -39.65 -4.30
N ASN A 256 25.42 -40.86 -4.85
CA ASN A 256 24.36 -41.84 -4.52
C ASN A 256 24.40 -42.30 -3.02
N ARG A 257 24.98 -41.49 -2.13
CA ARG A 257 25.07 -41.65 -0.68
C ARG A 257 23.80 -41.19 0.01
N PHE A 258 23.12 -40.14 -0.45
CA PHE A 258 21.81 -39.75 0.08
C PHE A 258 20.85 -40.95 0.11
N ASN A 259 20.61 -41.59 -1.03
CA ASN A 259 19.75 -42.78 -1.14
C ASN A 259 20.24 -44.01 -0.33
N ARG A 260 21.49 -44.01 0.14
CA ARG A 260 22.05 -45.10 0.96
C ARG A 260 21.82 -44.87 2.44
N ILE A 261 21.87 -43.61 2.86
CA ILE A 261 21.64 -43.19 4.23
C ILE A 261 20.14 -43.15 4.48
N ALA A 262 19.41 -42.45 3.61
CA ALA A 262 17.98 -42.17 3.69
C ALA A 262 17.05 -43.36 3.38
N GLY A 263 17.58 -44.59 3.38
CA GLY A 263 16.79 -45.81 3.21
C GLY A 263 15.81 -45.86 2.02
N SER A 264 14.65 -46.48 2.26
CA SER A 264 13.57 -46.67 1.27
C SER A 264 12.57 -45.53 1.23
N ASP A 265 12.47 -44.77 2.31
CA ASP A 265 11.64 -43.58 2.50
C ASP A 265 12.29 -42.31 1.94
N GLN A 266 13.56 -42.38 1.53
CA GLN A 266 14.30 -41.29 0.88
C GLN A 266 14.38 -40.02 1.74
N ARG A 267 14.39 -40.17 3.07
CA ARG A 267 14.58 -39.07 4.03
C ARG A 267 15.60 -39.46 5.10
N ILE A 268 16.27 -38.47 5.69
CA ILE A 268 17.27 -38.68 6.74
C ILE A 268 16.68 -38.24 8.09
N ASP A 269 16.58 -39.17 9.02
CA ASP A 269 16.16 -38.88 10.40
C ASP A 269 17.36 -38.46 11.30
N PRO A 270 17.12 -37.96 12.54
CA PRO A 270 18.20 -37.52 13.42
C PRO A 270 19.18 -38.63 13.84
N GLU A 271 18.79 -39.90 13.82
CA GLU A 271 19.66 -41.04 14.10
C GLU A 271 20.50 -41.42 12.88
N GLU A 272 19.90 -41.40 11.69
CA GLU A 272 20.60 -41.59 10.41
C GLU A 272 21.61 -40.46 10.15
N TRP A 273 21.28 -39.22 10.51
CA TRP A 273 22.19 -38.07 10.40
C TRP A 273 23.48 -38.25 11.21
N LYS A 274 23.39 -38.85 12.41
CA LYS A 274 24.56 -39.14 13.26
C LYS A 274 25.51 -40.17 12.65
N THR A 275 25.05 -40.95 11.67
CA THR A 275 25.89 -41.95 10.99
C THR A 275 26.76 -41.35 9.87
N ILE A 276 26.55 -40.07 9.55
CA ILE A 276 27.25 -39.37 8.49
C ILE A 276 28.67 -38.99 8.94
N ASP A 277 29.66 -39.43 8.17
CA ASP A 277 31.06 -39.09 8.37
C ASP A 277 31.39 -37.77 7.64
N PHE A 278 31.18 -36.64 8.33
CA PHE A 278 31.36 -35.29 7.77
C PHE A 278 32.82 -35.00 7.37
N GLU A 279 33.81 -35.60 8.05
CA GLU A 279 35.23 -35.43 7.71
C GLU A 279 35.55 -35.96 6.32
N LYS A 280 34.89 -37.03 5.88
CA LYS A 280 35.06 -37.60 4.52
C LYS A 280 34.28 -36.87 3.43
N LEU A 281 33.39 -35.96 3.79
CA LEU A 281 32.42 -35.35 2.87
C LEU A 281 32.77 -33.92 2.47
N GLU A 282 33.80 -33.30 3.08
CA GLU A 282 34.13 -31.86 2.88
C GLU A 282 32.91 -30.94 3.10
N ILE A 283 31.96 -31.36 3.94
CA ILE A 283 30.78 -30.59 4.34
C ILE A 283 31.04 -30.02 5.72
N VAL A 284 30.56 -28.79 5.98
CA VAL A 284 30.62 -28.18 7.31
C VAL A 284 29.68 -28.97 8.23
N ASP A 285 30.24 -29.59 9.28
CA ASP A 285 29.47 -30.25 10.33
C ASP A 285 28.64 -29.20 11.07
N GLN A 286 27.32 -29.25 10.85
CA GLN A 286 26.34 -28.39 11.47
C GLN A 286 25.22 -29.26 12.03
N GLU A 287 24.52 -28.73 13.04
CA GLU A 287 23.44 -29.44 13.71
C GLU A 287 22.33 -29.80 12.72
N PHE A 288 21.64 -30.93 12.94
CA PHE A 288 20.51 -31.39 12.12
C PHE A 288 19.47 -30.28 11.88
N ALA A 289 19.17 -29.50 12.92
CA ALA A 289 18.25 -28.35 12.88
C ALA A 289 18.71 -27.20 11.98
N HIS A 290 19.98 -27.20 11.54
CA HIS A 290 20.45 -26.26 10.52
C HIS A 290 19.90 -26.59 9.14
N TYR A 291 19.65 -27.88 8.87
CA TYR A 291 19.24 -28.39 7.57
C TYR A 291 17.77 -28.78 7.50
N ASP A 292 17.13 -29.16 8.61
CA ASP A 292 15.69 -29.44 8.69
C ASP A 292 14.90 -28.13 8.85
N HIS A 293 14.39 -27.61 7.74
CA HIS A 293 13.62 -26.36 7.70
C HIS A 293 12.33 -26.47 6.88
N LEU A 294 12.17 -27.52 6.08
CA LEU A 294 11.03 -27.72 5.18
C LEU A 294 10.33 -29.04 5.48
N GLY A 295 9.06 -28.96 5.87
CA GLY A 295 8.21 -30.13 5.96
C GLY A 295 7.63 -30.53 4.61
N ASP A 296 7.16 -31.77 4.48
CA ASP A 296 6.64 -32.31 3.22
C ASP A 296 5.10 -32.30 3.09
N SER A 297 4.42 -31.76 4.11
CA SER A 297 2.97 -31.63 4.10
C SER A 297 2.52 -30.36 4.79
N LEU A 298 1.47 -29.74 4.26
CA LEU A 298 0.85 -28.57 4.84
C LEU A 298 -0.44 -28.95 5.55
N THR A 299 -0.61 -28.46 6.77
CA THR A 299 -1.88 -28.53 7.52
C THR A 299 -2.64 -27.22 7.35
N VAL A 300 -3.91 -27.21 7.75
CA VAL A 300 -4.74 -25.98 7.75
C VAL A 300 -4.04 -24.87 8.54
N ASP A 301 -3.43 -25.19 9.67
CA ASP A 301 -2.78 -24.23 10.56
C ASP A 301 -1.56 -23.54 9.91
N HIS A 302 -0.84 -24.26 9.04
CA HIS A 302 0.28 -23.68 8.29
C HIS A 302 -0.17 -22.57 7.34
N LEU A 303 -1.40 -22.67 6.83
CA LEU A 303 -1.96 -21.77 5.82
C LEU A 303 -2.93 -20.73 6.41
N GLN A 304 -3.47 -20.97 7.59
CA GLN A 304 -4.47 -20.11 8.22
C GLN A 304 -3.94 -18.68 8.35
N ASN A 305 -4.74 -17.70 7.90
CA ASN A 305 -4.42 -16.27 7.85
C ASN A 305 -3.21 -15.88 6.96
N LYS A 306 -2.49 -16.84 6.38
CA LYS A 306 -1.35 -16.59 5.46
C LYS A 306 -1.72 -16.77 3.99
N SER A 307 -2.66 -17.67 3.69
CA SER A 307 -3.11 -17.97 2.33
C SER A 307 -4.62 -18.18 2.29
N PRO A 308 -5.32 -17.80 1.21
CA PRO A 308 -6.71 -18.19 0.99
C PRO A 308 -6.94 -19.72 1.04
N LEU A 309 -5.91 -20.52 0.71
CA LEU A 309 -5.93 -21.98 0.79
C LEU A 309 -6.07 -22.51 2.22
N GLY A 310 -5.81 -21.69 3.25
CA GLY A 310 -6.03 -22.05 4.66
C GLY A 310 -7.49 -22.02 5.09
N ARG A 311 -8.42 -21.64 4.21
CA ARG A 311 -9.86 -21.75 4.48
C ARG A 311 -10.29 -23.20 4.43
N THR A 312 -11.02 -23.66 5.45
CA THR A 312 -11.38 -25.08 5.63
C THR A 312 -12.01 -25.72 4.39
N ILE A 313 -12.93 -25.02 3.70
CA ILE A 313 -13.60 -25.58 2.52
C ILE A 313 -12.62 -25.75 1.36
N LEU A 314 -11.78 -24.74 1.10
CA LEU A 314 -10.80 -24.79 0.03
C LEU A 314 -9.66 -25.78 0.35
N PHE A 315 -9.21 -25.82 1.59
CA PHE A 315 -8.23 -26.80 2.06
C PHE A 315 -8.75 -28.23 1.86
N ASN A 316 -9.98 -28.51 2.31
CA ASN A 316 -10.59 -29.84 2.21
C ASN A 316 -10.86 -30.27 0.77
N GLN A 317 -10.90 -29.35 -0.19
CA GLN A 317 -11.04 -29.66 -1.60
C GLN A 317 -9.77 -30.31 -2.18
N TYR A 318 -8.60 -29.93 -1.66
CA TYR A 318 -7.29 -30.37 -2.16
C TYR A 318 -6.55 -31.31 -1.20
N SER A 319 -6.92 -31.33 0.07
CA SER A 319 -6.30 -32.23 1.04
C SER A 319 -6.75 -33.67 0.81
N GLY A 320 -5.80 -34.60 0.87
CA GLY A 320 -6.08 -36.03 0.87
C GLY A 320 -6.91 -36.49 2.08
N ALA A 321 -7.19 -37.79 2.12
CA ALA A 321 -7.91 -38.41 3.25
C ALA A 321 -7.17 -38.31 4.59
N ASP A 322 -5.89 -37.95 4.57
CA ASP A 322 -5.02 -37.71 5.72
C ASP A 322 -5.15 -36.29 6.31
N GLY A 323 -5.93 -35.41 5.68
CA GLY A 323 -6.16 -34.04 6.14
C GLY A 323 -4.94 -33.15 5.98
N LYS A 324 -4.04 -33.47 5.04
CA LYS A 324 -2.85 -32.69 4.70
C LYS A 324 -2.79 -32.43 3.20
N ILE A 325 -2.01 -31.43 2.79
CA ILE A 325 -1.69 -31.17 1.39
C ILE A 325 -0.21 -31.48 1.16
N SER A 326 0.07 -32.47 0.31
CA SER A 326 1.40 -32.85 -0.13
C SER A 326 1.94 -31.90 -1.21
N ARG A 327 3.25 -31.99 -1.51
CA ARG A 327 3.89 -31.23 -2.59
C ARG A 327 3.26 -31.49 -3.97
N ASP A 328 2.83 -32.72 -4.23
CA ASP A 328 2.21 -33.07 -5.51
C ASP A 328 0.78 -32.53 -5.62
N GLU A 329 -0.03 -32.66 -4.55
CA GLU A 329 -1.35 -32.03 -4.48
C GLU A 329 -1.25 -30.50 -4.60
N TRP A 330 -0.21 -29.88 -4.02
CA TRP A 330 0.05 -28.45 -4.13
C TRP A 330 0.32 -28.01 -5.58
N ARG A 331 1.04 -28.83 -6.36
CA ARG A 331 1.30 -28.57 -7.78
C ARG A 331 0.03 -28.65 -8.62
N GLU A 332 -0.95 -29.44 -8.22
CA GLU A 332 -2.24 -29.59 -8.92
C GLU A 332 -3.18 -28.41 -8.70
N ILE A 333 -3.02 -27.63 -7.62
CA ILE A 333 -3.88 -26.45 -7.34
C ILE A 333 -3.79 -25.43 -8.49
N GLY A 334 -2.60 -25.22 -9.04
CA GLY A 334 -2.34 -24.35 -10.20
C GLY A 334 -2.48 -22.85 -9.92
N PHE A 335 -3.67 -22.41 -9.49
CA PHE A 335 -3.98 -21.03 -9.11
C PHE A 335 -5.12 -20.96 -8.10
N ILE A 336 -5.17 -19.88 -7.32
CA ILE A 336 -6.25 -19.64 -6.36
C ILE A 336 -7.56 -19.36 -7.12
N PRO A 337 -8.68 -20.04 -6.80
CA PRO A 337 -9.95 -19.79 -7.49
C PRO A 337 -10.43 -18.35 -7.33
N LEU A 338 -11.03 -17.79 -8.38
CA LEU A 338 -11.31 -16.35 -8.47
C LEU A 338 -12.15 -15.80 -7.31
N GLN A 339 -13.09 -16.58 -6.76
CA GLN A 339 -13.91 -16.14 -5.63
C GLN A 339 -13.12 -15.84 -4.35
N TYR A 340 -11.90 -16.37 -4.23
CA TYR A 340 -11.00 -16.13 -3.10
C TYR A 340 -9.97 -15.02 -3.38
N THR A 341 -10.11 -14.30 -4.50
CA THR A 341 -9.16 -13.27 -4.96
C THR A 341 -9.86 -11.94 -5.21
N GLU A 342 -9.11 -10.85 -5.33
CA GLU A 342 -9.67 -9.52 -5.63
C GLU A 342 -9.99 -9.32 -7.13
N PHE A 343 -9.65 -10.30 -7.97
CA PHE A 343 -9.78 -10.21 -9.42
C PHE A 343 -11.22 -10.00 -9.93
N PRO A 344 -12.28 -10.59 -9.32
CA PRO A 344 -13.66 -10.30 -9.72
C PRO A 344 -14.01 -8.81 -9.63
N ALA A 345 -13.54 -8.11 -8.59
CA ALA A 345 -13.71 -6.67 -8.46
C ALA A 345 -12.96 -5.89 -9.55
N VAL A 346 -11.72 -6.28 -9.87
CA VAL A 346 -10.94 -5.70 -10.99
C VAL A 346 -11.67 -5.89 -12.32
N TYR A 347 -12.18 -7.10 -12.56
CA TYR A 347 -12.94 -7.44 -13.75
C TYR A 347 -14.22 -6.60 -13.86
N ALA A 348 -14.98 -6.49 -12.77
CA ALA A 348 -16.17 -5.64 -12.71
C ALA A 348 -15.85 -4.16 -12.98
N ALA A 349 -14.74 -3.65 -12.43
CA ALA A 349 -14.30 -2.28 -12.70
C ALA A 349 -13.95 -2.05 -14.17
N ILE A 350 -13.31 -3.01 -14.84
CA ILE A 350 -13.01 -2.94 -16.27
C ILE A 350 -14.28 -2.92 -17.12
N LEU A 351 -15.24 -3.79 -16.81
CA LEU A 351 -16.52 -3.81 -17.51
C LEU A 351 -17.35 -2.54 -17.28
N TRP A 352 -17.16 -1.89 -16.14
CA TRP A 352 -18.01 -0.77 -15.75
C TRP A 352 -17.41 0.61 -16.03
N SER A 353 -16.09 0.76 -16.08
CA SER A 353 -15.40 2.05 -16.23
C SER A 353 -15.33 2.59 -17.65
N ASP A 354 -15.66 1.78 -18.65
CA ASP A 354 -15.49 2.03 -20.10
C ASP A 354 -14.05 2.38 -20.56
N ASP A 355 -13.10 2.57 -19.63
CA ASP A 355 -11.68 2.83 -19.88
C ASP A 355 -10.81 1.86 -19.05
N PRO A 356 -10.54 0.64 -19.58
CA PRO A 356 -9.75 -0.37 -18.88
C PRO A 356 -8.31 0.06 -18.59
N ASP A 357 -7.77 0.96 -19.42
CA ASP A 357 -6.39 1.46 -19.26
C ASP A 357 -6.25 2.21 -17.93
N ARG A 358 -7.24 3.01 -17.54
CA ARG A 358 -7.23 3.72 -16.25
C ARG A 358 -7.31 2.78 -15.06
N VAL A 359 -8.09 1.71 -15.14
CA VAL A 359 -8.20 0.70 -14.07
C VAL A 359 -6.84 0.02 -13.87
N VAL A 360 -6.26 -0.45 -14.97
CA VAL A 360 -4.97 -1.13 -14.93
C VAL A 360 -3.86 -0.18 -14.49
N GLN A 361 -3.83 1.05 -14.99
CA GLN A 361 -2.87 2.07 -14.55
C GLN A 361 -3.00 2.36 -13.05
N TYR A 362 -4.22 2.44 -12.53
CA TYR A 362 -4.47 2.68 -11.12
C TYR A 362 -3.88 1.56 -10.26
N LEU A 363 -4.18 0.30 -10.59
CA LEU A 363 -3.66 -0.85 -9.87
C LEU A 363 -2.15 -1.00 -10.02
N MET A 364 -1.61 -0.81 -11.22
CA MET A 364 -0.17 -0.80 -11.46
C MET A 364 0.55 0.31 -10.68
N THR A 365 -0.14 1.39 -10.29
CA THR A 365 0.43 2.47 -9.47
C THR A 365 0.35 2.16 -7.98
N TYR A 366 -0.77 1.62 -7.50
CA TYR A 366 -1.06 1.51 -6.06
C TYR A 366 -0.95 0.11 -5.46
N GLY A 367 -0.85 -0.95 -6.26
CA GLY A 367 -0.72 -2.32 -5.75
C GLY A 367 -1.99 -2.80 -5.03
N ARG A 368 -1.81 -3.67 -4.03
CA ARG A 368 -2.90 -4.26 -3.22
C ARG A 368 -3.79 -3.22 -2.51
N PRO A 369 -3.28 -2.12 -1.93
CA PRO A 369 -4.15 -1.03 -1.42
C PRO A 369 -5.09 -0.45 -2.48
N GLY A 370 -4.65 -0.46 -3.75
CA GLY A 370 -5.47 -0.05 -4.88
C GLY A 370 -6.70 -0.92 -5.08
N ASP A 371 -6.64 -2.22 -4.75
CA ASP A 371 -7.76 -3.15 -4.86
C ASP A 371 -8.90 -2.78 -3.87
N ASP A 372 -8.55 -2.51 -2.61
CA ASP A 372 -9.51 -2.05 -1.58
C ASP A 372 -10.16 -0.71 -2.00
N TRP A 373 -9.37 0.21 -2.58
CA TRP A 373 -9.88 1.51 -3.03
C TRP A 373 -10.76 1.39 -4.26
N LEU A 374 -10.42 0.49 -5.18
CA LEU A 374 -11.22 0.17 -6.34
C LEU A 374 -12.58 -0.41 -5.90
N GLN A 375 -12.59 -1.32 -4.93
CA GLN A 375 -13.82 -1.84 -4.32
C GLN A 375 -14.63 -0.75 -3.63
N ALA A 376 -14.00 0.19 -2.92
CA ALA A 376 -14.70 1.34 -2.36
C ALA A 376 -15.34 2.21 -3.46
N GLY A 377 -14.69 2.38 -4.61
CA GLY A 377 -15.27 3.01 -5.79
C GLY A 377 -16.49 2.25 -6.30
N LEU A 378 -16.36 0.94 -6.50
CA LEU A 378 -17.44 0.06 -6.96
C LEU A 378 -18.67 0.09 -6.03
N GLY A 379 -18.43 0.00 -4.71
CA GLY A 379 -19.48 0.02 -3.69
C GLY A 379 -20.24 1.33 -3.60
N ASN A 380 -19.63 2.45 -4.00
CA ASN A 380 -20.27 3.76 -4.00
C ASN A 380 -20.97 4.12 -5.33
N GLY A 381 -20.91 3.28 -6.36
CA GLY A 381 -21.59 3.49 -7.64
C GLY A 381 -20.68 3.90 -8.80
N HIS A 382 -21.23 3.92 -10.02
CA HIS A 382 -20.46 4.19 -11.24
C HIS A 382 -19.71 5.53 -11.17
N GLY A 383 -20.39 6.61 -10.76
CA GLY A 383 -19.78 7.94 -10.67
C GLY A 383 -18.65 8.04 -9.65
N ALA A 384 -18.66 7.19 -8.61
CA ALA A 384 -17.55 7.11 -7.66
C ALA A 384 -16.35 6.39 -8.29
N LEU A 385 -16.58 5.26 -8.96
CA LEU A 385 -15.54 4.57 -9.73
C LEU A 385 -14.89 5.51 -10.76
N THR A 386 -15.69 6.23 -11.55
CA THR A 386 -15.19 7.18 -12.55
C THR A 386 -14.35 8.28 -11.89
N GLU A 387 -14.81 8.90 -10.80
CA GLU A 387 -14.04 9.94 -10.10
C GLU A 387 -12.71 9.41 -9.56
N LEU A 388 -12.68 8.18 -9.04
CA LEU A 388 -11.45 7.53 -8.57
C LEU A 388 -10.44 7.36 -9.71
N LEU A 389 -10.90 6.81 -10.84
CA LEU A 389 -10.09 6.51 -12.01
C LEU A 389 -9.67 7.77 -12.78
N ASP A 390 -10.48 8.83 -12.75
CA ASP A 390 -10.16 10.12 -13.37
C ASP A 390 -9.08 10.87 -12.59
N LYS A 391 -9.13 10.80 -11.26
CA LYS A 391 -8.16 11.48 -10.40
C LYS A 391 -6.85 10.73 -10.29
N GLN A 392 -6.85 9.40 -10.39
CA GLN A 392 -5.66 8.56 -10.17
C GLN A 392 -4.96 8.95 -8.86
N LEU A 393 -5.74 9.07 -7.78
CA LEU A 393 -5.24 9.42 -6.44
C LEU A 393 -5.55 8.29 -5.45
N PRO A 394 -4.71 8.13 -4.41
CA PRO A 394 -5.00 7.17 -3.35
C PRO A 394 -6.22 7.61 -2.55
N LEU A 395 -7.02 6.66 -2.10
CA LEU A 395 -8.12 6.93 -1.17
C LEU A 395 -7.56 7.07 0.24
N SER A 396 -7.99 8.10 0.95
CA SER A 396 -7.55 8.32 2.33
C SER A 396 -8.21 7.33 3.28
N SER A 397 -7.40 6.80 4.20
CA SER A 397 -7.88 6.02 5.35
C SER A 397 -8.66 6.88 6.35
N TRP A 398 -8.57 8.22 6.27
CA TRP A 398 -9.26 9.11 7.19
C TRP A 398 -10.68 9.37 6.69
N ASN A 399 -11.65 8.72 7.32
CA ASN A 399 -13.07 8.96 7.08
C ASN A 399 -13.59 10.00 8.07
N THR A 400 -13.14 11.26 7.96
CA THR A 400 -13.64 12.30 8.87
C THR A 400 -15.14 12.53 8.60
N PRO A 401 -15.94 12.73 9.66
CA PRO A 401 -17.35 13.03 9.50
C PRO A 401 -17.47 14.37 8.79
N ALA A 402 -18.17 14.40 7.66
CA ALA A 402 -18.45 15.63 6.92
C ALA A 402 -19.96 15.74 6.66
N PRO A 403 -20.57 16.91 6.95
CA PRO A 403 -21.95 17.16 6.55
C PRO A 403 -22.11 17.04 5.02
N GLY A 404 -23.23 16.48 4.55
CA GLY A 404 -23.45 16.23 3.12
C GLY A 404 -23.28 17.47 2.23
N ALA A 405 -23.71 18.64 2.69
CA ALA A 405 -23.53 19.91 1.98
C ALA A 405 -22.03 20.28 1.81
N VAL A 406 -21.20 20.00 2.82
CA VAL A 406 -19.75 20.26 2.77
C VAL A 406 -19.07 19.28 1.83
N ALA A 407 -19.47 18.00 1.85
CA ALA A 407 -19.00 16.99 0.89
C ALA A 407 -19.38 17.34 -0.56
N GLN A 408 -20.60 17.84 -0.78
CA GLN A 408 -21.03 18.31 -2.10
C GLN A 408 -20.25 19.55 -2.58
N PHE A 409 -19.97 20.49 -1.68
CA PHE A 409 -19.14 21.65 -1.99
C PHE A 409 -17.70 21.25 -2.33
N ALA A 410 -17.13 20.35 -1.51
CA ALA A 410 -15.81 19.76 -1.71
C ALA A 410 -15.67 19.06 -3.06
N PHE A 411 -16.68 18.25 -3.44
CA PHE A 411 -16.75 17.60 -4.74
C PHE A 411 -16.78 18.60 -5.90
N LYS A 412 -17.65 19.62 -5.84
CA LYS A 412 -17.82 20.59 -6.93
C LYS A 412 -16.64 21.54 -7.09
N ARG A 413 -15.98 21.92 -6.00
CA ARG A 413 -14.90 22.93 -6.00
C ARG A 413 -13.76 22.53 -5.04
N PRO A 414 -12.98 21.49 -5.38
CA PRO A 414 -11.97 20.92 -4.47
C PRO A 414 -10.90 21.94 -4.07
N ALA A 415 -10.40 22.75 -5.01
CA ALA A 415 -9.37 23.75 -4.71
C ALA A 415 -9.86 24.84 -3.73
N LEU A 416 -11.12 25.29 -3.88
CA LEU A 416 -11.71 26.28 -2.97
C LEU A 416 -11.98 25.66 -1.60
N ALA A 417 -12.46 24.42 -1.55
CA ALA A 417 -12.69 23.73 -0.29
C ALA A 417 -11.38 23.49 0.49
N LEU A 418 -10.29 23.14 -0.20
CA LEU A 418 -8.96 23.05 0.41
C LEU A 418 -8.48 24.42 0.92
N THR A 419 -8.70 25.49 0.15
CA THR A 419 -8.35 26.86 0.57
C THR A 419 -9.13 27.26 1.82
N VAL A 420 -10.44 27.00 1.85
CA VAL A 420 -11.30 27.30 3.01
C VAL A 420 -10.86 26.51 4.23
N LYS A 421 -10.56 25.21 4.09
CA LYS A 421 -10.00 24.36 5.17
C LYS A 421 -8.79 25.05 5.81
N TYR A 422 -7.78 25.41 5.01
CA TYR A 422 -6.57 26.02 5.55
C TYR A 422 -6.77 27.42 6.13
N VAL A 423 -7.62 28.24 5.50
CA VAL A 423 -7.96 29.58 6.03
C VAL A 423 -8.63 29.46 7.40
N LEU A 424 -9.58 28.53 7.56
CA LEU A 424 -10.25 28.28 8.85
C LEU A 424 -9.25 27.82 9.90
N MET A 425 -8.33 26.92 9.54
CA MET A 425 -7.30 26.44 10.46
C MET A 425 -6.35 27.56 10.90
N VAL A 426 -5.83 28.35 9.96
CA VAL A 426 -4.94 29.48 10.26
C VAL A 426 -5.63 30.54 11.11
N LEU A 427 -6.90 30.86 10.79
CA LEU A 427 -7.68 31.82 11.57
C LEU A 427 -7.95 31.29 12.99
N GLY A 428 -8.29 30.00 13.13
CA GLY A 428 -8.46 29.32 14.41
C GLY A 428 -7.21 29.42 15.29
N CYS A 429 -6.04 29.12 14.72
CA CYS A 429 -4.74 29.27 15.41
C CYS A 429 -4.46 30.72 15.81
N PHE A 430 -4.76 31.69 14.94
CA PHE A 430 -4.54 33.10 15.24
C PHE A 430 -5.41 33.58 16.39
N ILE A 431 -6.70 33.21 16.41
CA ILE A 431 -7.62 33.55 17.50
C ILE A 431 -7.23 32.86 18.80
N LEU A 432 -6.81 31.59 18.73
CA LEU A 432 -6.30 30.84 19.88
C LEU A 432 -5.07 31.54 20.49
N MET A 433 -4.11 31.94 19.64
CA MET A 433 -2.94 32.68 20.12
C MET A 433 -3.31 34.06 20.66
N ARG A 434 -4.29 34.75 20.05
CA ARG A 434 -4.79 36.03 20.59
C ARG A 434 -5.41 35.86 21.97
N ALA A 435 -6.18 34.79 22.19
CA ALA A 435 -6.76 34.44 23.48
C ALA A 435 -5.66 34.16 24.51
N TRP A 436 -4.66 33.36 24.13
CA TRP A 436 -3.48 33.09 24.95
C TRP A 436 -2.69 34.36 25.30
N ASN A 437 -2.54 35.28 24.34
CA ASN A 437 -1.86 36.55 24.52
C ASN A 437 -2.60 37.50 25.46
N SER A 438 -3.93 37.48 25.46
CA SER A 438 -4.75 38.25 26.38
C SER A 438 -4.60 37.78 27.83
N TYR A 439 -4.38 36.47 28.04
CA TYR A 439 -4.15 35.90 29.37
C TYR A 439 -2.69 36.10 29.83
N SER A 440 -1.73 35.93 28.92
CA SER A 440 -0.29 36.07 29.19
C SER A 440 0.21 37.47 28.81
N ILE A 441 -0.11 38.47 29.63
CA ILE A 441 0.34 39.86 29.43
C ILE A 441 1.88 39.90 29.43
N LEU A 442 2.48 40.44 28.36
CA LEU A 442 3.92 40.64 28.26
C LEU A 442 4.29 41.95 28.96
N THR A 443 5.05 41.85 30.04
CA THR A 443 5.76 42.98 30.64
C THR A 443 7.24 42.86 30.31
N ALA A 444 7.79 43.86 29.63
CA ALA A 444 9.19 43.90 29.26
C ALA A 444 9.78 45.29 29.60
N PRO A 445 11.02 45.37 30.11
CA PRO A 445 11.62 46.63 30.54
C PRO A 445 12.02 47.54 29.35
N ASP A 446 12.42 46.95 28.21
CA ASP A 446 12.93 47.70 27.05
C ASP A 446 12.19 47.39 25.73
N HIS A 447 12.18 48.35 24.81
CA HIS A 447 11.56 48.22 23.49
C HIS A 447 12.14 47.06 22.64
N GLU A 448 13.46 46.85 22.69
CA GLU A 448 14.18 45.75 22.03
C GLU A 448 13.67 44.38 22.52
N THR A 449 13.54 44.22 23.85
CA THR A 449 13.05 42.98 24.46
C THR A 449 11.58 42.73 24.16
N LEU A 450 10.77 43.79 24.05
CA LEU A 450 9.37 43.68 23.65
C LEU A 450 9.23 43.22 22.18
N HIS A 451 10.09 43.72 21.29
CA HIS A 451 10.13 43.30 19.89
C HIS A 451 10.48 41.82 19.74
N SER A 452 11.50 41.33 20.46
CA SER A 452 11.90 39.92 20.42
C SER A 452 10.82 38.98 20.97
N TYR A 453 10.11 39.36 22.05
CA TYR A 453 8.96 38.60 22.55
C TYR A 453 7.80 38.52 21.55
N ARG A 454 7.52 39.62 20.84
CA ARG A 454 6.49 39.64 19.77
C ARG A 454 6.89 38.73 18.60
N LEU A 455 8.14 38.79 18.18
CA LEU A 455 8.65 37.94 17.10
C LEU A 455 8.58 36.46 17.48
N ARG A 456 9.00 36.09 18.70
CA ARG A 456 8.90 34.72 19.21
C ARG A 456 7.46 34.21 19.24
N ARG A 457 6.50 35.04 19.68
CA ARG A 457 5.08 34.66 19.71
C ARG A 457 4.52 34.47 18.31
N ARG A 458 4.87 35.33 17.35
CA ARG A 458 4.49 35.15 15.93
C ARG A 458 5.09 33.88 15.34
N ALA A 459 6.37 33.59 15.64
CA ALA A 459 7.02 32.35 15.22
C ALA A 459 6.33 31.11 15.82
N LEU A 460 5.93 31.16 17.10
CA LEU A 460 5.19 30.07 17.74
C LEU A 460 3.82 29.85 17.08
N THR A 461 3.09 30.91 16.73
CA THR A 461 1.82 30.80 15.99
C THR A 461 2.03 30.21 14.61
N ALA A 462 3.05 30.67 13.88
CA ALA A 462 3.37 30.14 12.57
C ALA A 462 3.73 28.65 12.63
N ALA A 463 4.53 28.26 13.63
CA ALA A 463 4.87 26.85 13.89
C ALA A 463 3.61 26.03 14.19
N LEU A 464 2.74 26.49 15.10
CA LEU A 464 1.48 25.80 15.42
C LEU A 464 0.56 25.66 14.19
N CYS A 465 0.42 26.71 13.38
CA CYS A 465 -0.35 26.64 12.13
C CYS A 465 0.22 25.58 11.18
N LEU A 466 1.54 25.60 10.97
CA LEU A 466 2.21 24.67 10.06
C LEU A 466 2.09 23.23 10.56
N THR A 467 2.28 22.99 11.86
CA THR A 467 2.08 21.68 12.48
C THR A 467 0.65 21.18 12.31
N LEU A 468 -0.37 22.02 12.56
CA LEU A 468 -1.76 21.60 12.38
C LEU A 468 -2.09 21.32 10.92
N ILE A 469 -1.59 22.11 9.96
CA ILE A 469 -1.76 21.83 8.53
C ILE A 469 -1.15 20.48 8.18
N ILE A 470 0.08 20.20 8.60
CA ILE A 470 0.74 18.90 8.36
C ILE A 470 -0.07 17.75 8.98
N ILE A 471 -0.50 17.89 10.23
CA ILE A 471 -1.33 16.88 10.92
C ILE A 471 -2.70 16.71 10.24
N SER A 472 -3.21 17.70 9.50
CA SER A 472 -4.49 17.58 8.79
C SER A 472 -4.40 16.91 7.42
N GLU A 473 -3.19 16.57 6.97
CA GLU A 473 -2.96 15.95 5.66
C GLU A 473 -2.48 14.50 5.81
N PRO A 474 -3.27 13.52 5.35
CA PRO A 474 -2.92 12.11 5.49
C PRO A 474 -1.70 11.73 4.65
N VAL A 475 -1.39 12.48 3.58
CA VAL A 475 -0.30 12.16 2.64
C VAL A 475 1.07 12.12 3.32
N PHE A 476 1.26 12.83 4.44
CA PHE A 476 2.50 12.80 5.21
C PHE A 476 2.64 11.59 6.12
N PHE A 477 1.55 10.84 6.31
CA PHE A 477 1.47 9.66 7.19
C PHE A 477 1.19 8.37 6.43
N GLN A 478 0.87 8.45 5.13
CA GLN A 478 0.72 7.28 4.28
C GLN A 478 2.10 6.74 3.87
N PRO A 479 2.31 5.42 3.90
CA PRO A 479 3.55 4.83 3.43
C PRO A 479 3.73 5.12 1.92
N VAL A 480 4.98 5.27 1.49
CA VAL A 480 5.28 5.39 0.06
C VAL A 480 4.94 4.06 -0.60
N HIS A 481 3.93 4.05 -1.46
CA HIS A 481 3.47 2.84 -2.13
C HIS A 481 4.43 2.47 -3.27
N SER A 482 5.07 1.31 -3.17
CA SER A 482 5.62 0.59 -4.31
C SER A 482 4.62 -0.48 -4.72
N SER A 483 4.11 -0.41 -5.95
CA SER A 483 3.19 -1.44 -6.44
C SER A 483 3.92 -2.78 -6.58
N GLU A 484 3.46 -3.79 -5.84
CA GLU A 484 3.88 -5.19 -6.01
C GLU A 484 3.71 -5.66 -7.46
N TYR A 485 2.71 -5.12 -8.17
CA TYR A 485 2.48 -5.40 -9.59
C TYR A 485 3.57 -4.81 -10.50
N GLN A 486 4.47 -3.95 -10.03
CA GLN A 486 5.65 -3.50 -10.77
C GLN A 486 6.86 -4.40 -10.54
N VAL A 487 6.93 -5.12 -9.41
CA VAL A 487 8.03 -6.04 -9.13
C VAL A 487 7.99 -7.18 -10.16
N ALA A 488 9.13 -7.42 -10.82
CA ALA A 488 9.27 -8.57 -11.70
C ALA A 488 9.39 -9.80 -10.79
N VAL A 489 8.32 -10.59 -10.68
CA VAL A 489 8.45 -11.94 -10.14
C VAL A 489 9.19 -12.76 -11.20
N ASN A 490 10.51 -12.81 -11.06
CA ASN A 490 11.33 -13.77 -11.80
C ASN A 490 10.92 -15.15 -11.32
N VAL A 491 10.12 -15.84 -12.14
CA VAL A 491 9.98 -17.29 -12.02
C VAL A 491 11.37 -17.86 -12.33
N PRO A 492 11.95 -18.76 -11.52
CA PRO A 492 13.24 -19.35 -11.83
C PRO A 492 13.16 -20.07 -13.18
N GLU A 493 13.67 -19.43 -14.24
CA GLU A 493 14.13 -20.15 -15.42
C GLU A 493 15.35 -20.96 -14.98
N LEU A 494 15.31 -22.26 -15.23
CA LEU A 494 16.42 -23.16 -15.01
C LEU A 494 17.62 -22.69 -15.84
N GLY A 495 18.54 -21.95 -15.23
CA GLY A 495 19.82 -21.58 -15.82
C GLY A 495 20.32 -20.19 -15.44
N GLU A 496 21.41 -20.19 -14.69
CA GLU A 496 22.31 -19.08 -14.36
C GLU A 496 22.00 -18.23 -13.12
N LEU A 497 22.95 -18.36 -12.20
CA LEU A 497 23.11 -17.74 -10.89
C LEU A 497 23.16 -16.20 -10.98
N ASN A 498 22.31 -15.53 -10.20
CA ASN A 498 22.65 -14.24 -9.58
C ASN A 498 21.74 -13.95 -8.37
N PRO A 499 22.20 -13.12 -7.42
CA PRO A 499 21.94 -13.30 -5.98
C PRO A 499 20.58 -12.81 -5.51
N GLU A 500 20.16 -13.40 -4.39
CA GLU A 500 18.93 -13.22 -3.62
C GLU A 500 18.42 -11.76 -3.52
N PRO A 501 17.10 -11.53 -3.71
CA PRO A 501 16.43 -10.38 -3.15
C PRO A 501 15.98 -10.66 -1.71
N SER A 502 16.14 -9.65 -0.86
CA SER A 502 15.79 -9.65 0.55
C SER A 502 14.29 -9.84 0.77
N ASP A 503 13.94 -10.80 1.62
CA ASP A 503 12.59 -11.05 2.10
C ASP A 503 12.01 -9.79 2.77
N THR A 504 10.89 -9.30 2.25
CA THR A 504 9.98 -8.41 2.98
C THR A 504 8.65 -9.13 3.13
N ASN A 505 8.52 -9.83 4.25
CA ASN A 505 7.27 -10.44 4.70
C ASN A 505 6.30 -9.32 5.14
N GLU A 506 5.42 -8.88 4.24
CA GLU A 506 4.27 -8.05 4.63
C GLU A 506 3.13 -8.92 5.14
N SER A 507 2.90 -8.83 6.46
CA SER A 507 1.79 -9.43 7.18
C SER A 507 0.48 -8.71 6.83
N ASN A 508 -0.45 -9.44 6.20
CA ASN A 508 -1.85 -9.07 6.05
C ASN A 508 -2.53 -9.05 7.43
N ASN A 509 -2.87 -7.88 7.97
CA ASN A 509 -3.85 -7.76 9.07
C ASN A 509 -4.54 -6.39 9.03
N LYS A 510 -5.86 -6.40 8.77
CA LYS A 510 -6.74 -5.23 8.62
C LYS A 510 -6.96 -4.45 9.94
N THR A 511 -6.53 -5.00 11.07
CA THR A 511 -6.65 -4.41 12.43
C THR A 511 -5.39 -3.66 12.90
N ASP A 512 -4.27 -3.77 12.19
CA ASP A 512 -3.00 -3.15 12.63
C ASP A 512 -2.89 -1.69 12.18
N MET A 513 -3.60 -1.28 11.12
CA MET A 513 -3.45 0.04 10.50
C MET A 513 -3.88 1.21 11.41
N GLU A 514 -4.94 1.05 12.22
CA GLU A 514 -5.38 2.09 13.17
C GLU A 514 -4.46 2.22 14.40
N THR A 515 -3.94 1.08 14.89
CA THR A 515 -3.02 1.04 16.04
C THR A 515 -1.66 1.67 15.71
N ASN A 516 -1.19 1.49 14.46
CA ASN A 516 0.11 1.97 13.98
C ASN A 516 0.19 3.50 13.83
N ILE A 517 -0.91 4.15 13.46
CA ILE A 517 -0.98 5.62 13.32
C ILE A 517 -0.97 6.29 14.71
N ILE A 518 -1.74 5.76 15.66
CA ILE A 518 -1.80 6.30 17.02
C ILE A 518 -0.43 6.16 17.69
N LEU A 519 0.21 5.00 17.55
CA LEU A 519 1.53 4.74 18.11
C LEU A 519 2.61 5.68 17.52
N SER A 520 2.61 5.84 16.19
CA SER A 520 3.51 6.78 15.50
C SER A 520 3.29 8.23 15.96
N ALA A 521 2.03 8.64 16.15
CA ALA A 521 1.68 9.97 16.65
C ALA A 521 2.11 10.17 18.11
N VAL A 522 1.97 9.16 18.97
CA VAL A 522 2.40 9.20 20.37
C VAL A 522 3.92 9.33 20.47
N ILE A 523 4.68 8.56 19.69
CA ILE A 523 6.15 8.64 19.66
C ILE A 523 6.61 10.02 19.15
N PHE A 524 5.94 10.55 18.13
CA PHE A 524 6.22 11.89 17.63
C PHE A 524 5.99 12.97 18.70
N LEU A 525 4.86 12.92 19.42
CA LEU A 525 4.56 13.82 20.53
C LEU A 525 5.56 13.69 21.68
N LEU A 526 5.99 12.46 21.99
CA LEU A 526 7.00 12.16 23.00
C LEU A 526 8.33 12.85 22.69
N PHE A 527 8.82 12.74 21.44
CA PHE A 527 10.05 13.42 21.03
C PHE A 527 9.92 14.93 21.10
N GLY A 528 8.78 15.49 20.68
CA GLY A 528 8.49 16.91 20.84
C GLY A 528 8.56 17.35 22.31
N ALA A 529 7.93 16.60 23.22
CA ALA A 529 7.91 16.91 24.65
C ALA A 529 9.31 16.86 25.28
N ILE A 530 10.11 15.85 24.95
CA ILE A 530 11.50 15.73 25.41
C ILE A 530 12.31 16.95 24.93
N GLN A 531 12.14 17.38 23.69
CA GLN A 531 12.88 18.53 23.14
C GLN A 531 12.45 19.85 23.79
N VAL A 532 11.17 20.00 24.17
CA VAL A 532 10.73 21.14 24.99
C VAL A 532 11.38 21.13 26.37
N PHE A 533 11.50 19.97 27.01
CA PHE A 533 12.17 19.84 28.31
C PHE A 533 13.66 20.21 28.21
N VAL A 534 14.36 19.72 27.20
CA VAL A 534 15.78 20.04 26.93
C VAL A 534 15.95 21.54 26.69
N PHE A 535 15.09 22.14 25.87
CA PHE A 535 15.07 23.58 25.64
C PHE A 535 14.93 24.37 26.95
N GLN A 536 14.00 23.96 27.81
CA GLN A 536 13.78 24.63 29.09
C GLN A 536 14.99 24.53 30.02
N THR A 537 15.64 23.36 30.07
CA THR A 537 16.88 23.15 30.84
C THR A 537 18.01 24.05 30.35
N CYS A 538 18.21 24.14 29.04
CA CYS A 538 19.21 25.03 28.44
C CYS A 538 18.96 26.50 28.80
N VAL A 539 17.71 26.97 28.63
CA VAL A 539 17.34 28.36 28.93
C VAL A 539 17.46 28.67 30.42
N ASN A 540 17.10 27.73 31.30
CA ASN A 540 17.25 27.90 32.74
C ASN A 540 18.72 28.02 33.13
N LYS A 541 19.60 27.17 32.56
CA LYS A 541 21.04 27.23 32.83
C LYS A 541 21.67 28.54 32.35
N ILE A 542 21.29 29.03 31.17
CA ILE A 542 21.73 30.35 30.67
C ILE A 542 21.29 31.47 31.62
N ARG A 543 20.05 31.41 32.15
CA ARG A 543 19.56 32.41 33.12
C ARG A 543 20.28 32.34 34.46
N GLU A 544 20.61 31.14 34.92
CA GLU A 544 21.40 30.89 36.13
C GLU A 544 22.78 31.54 36.01
N ILE A 545 23.52 31.24 34.93
CA ILE A 545 24.86 31.80 34.67
C ILE A 545 24.81 33.34 34.60
N ARG A 546 23.79 33.90 33.94
CA ARG A 546 23.64 35.35 33.81
C ARG A 546 23.36 36.03 35.16
N ARG A 547 22.52 35.40 36.00
CA ARG A 547 22.13 35.92 37.33
C ARG A 547 23.15 35.62 38.43
N GLY A 548 24.09 34.70 38.21
CA GLY A 548 25.15 34.39 39.16
C GLY A 548 26.01 35.62 39.47
N GLU A 549 26.56 35.67 40.68
CA GLU A 549 27.50 36.70 41.10
C GLU A 549 28.90 36.36 40.55
N GLY A 550 29.58 37.32 39.92
CA GLY A 550 30.92 37.13 39.37
C GLY A 550 31.28 38.05 38.19
N ASP A 551 32.57 38.13 37.89
CA ASP A 551 33.17 38.86 36.76
C ASP A 551 32.56 38.38 35.42
N PRO A 552 32.15 39.29 34.50
CA PRO A 552 31.71 38.96 33.15
C PRO A 552 32.62 37.97 32.40
N ASN A 553 33.94 38.04 32.59
CA ASN A 553 34.88 37.10 31.99
C ASN A 553 34.74 35.68 32.55
N LEU A 554 34.41 35.54 33.84
CA LEU A 554 34.11 34.25 34.44
C LEU A 554 32.78 33.68 33.93
N LYS A 555 31.77 34.53 33.74
CA LYS A 555 30.46 34.14 33.17
C LYS A 555 30.58 33.68 31.72
N LEU A 556 31.43 34.32 30.92
CA LEU A 556 31.74 33.89 29.55
C LEU A 556 32.36 32.49 29.54
N ARG A 557 33.35 32.23 30.39
CA ARG A 557 33.98 30.90 30.52
C ARG A 557 33.00 29.83 30.99
N LEU A 558 32.09 30.16 31.91
CA LEU A 558 31.04 29.23 32.34
C LEU A 558 30.05 28.92 31.22
N LEU A 559 29.72 29.90 30.37
CA LEU A 559 28.84 29.72 29.22
C LEU A 559 29.52 28.95 28.08
N GLU A 560 30.84 29.03 27.94
CA GLU A 560 31.63 28.19 27.02
C GLU A 560 31.77 26.75 27.54
N ASN A 561 31.90 26.57 28.85
CA ASN A 561 31.99 25.24 29.45
C ASN A 561 30.71 24.40 29.28
N GLU A 562 29.56 25.07 29.18
CA GLU A 562 28.24 24.43 29.00
C GLU A 562 27.85 24.27 27.51
N ASP A 563 28.78 24.43 26.56
CA ASP A 563 28.44 24.36 25.12
C ASP A 563 27.89 22.97 24.71
N ASN A 564 28.41 21.90 25.30
CA ASN A 564 27.89 20.54 25.13
C ASN A 564 26.46 20.38 25.66
N LEU A 565 26.08 21.09 26.72
CA LEU A 565 24.72 21.10 27.24
C LEU A 565 23.78 21.80 26.25
N PHE A 566 24.25 22.84 25.56
CA PHE A 566 23.45 23.53 24.53
C PHE A 566 23.29 22.71 23.25
N ASP A 567 24.13 21.70 23.03
CA ASP A 567 24.00 20.69 21.96
C ASP A 567 23.19 19.45 22.37
N MET A 568 22.67 19.40 23.60
CA MET A 568 21.91 18.26 24.14
C MET A 568 20.68 17.90 23.29
N GLY A 569 20.04 18.90 22.66
CA GLY A 569 18.91 18.66 21.74
C GLY A 569 19.31 17.81 20.53
N LEU A 570 20.52 18.02 20.00
CA LEU A 570 21.07 17.26 18.87
C LEU A 570 21.44 15.84 19.30
N TYR A 571 22.11 15.67 20.45
CA TYR A 571 22.46 14.34 20.96
C TYR A 571 21.23 13.47 21.21
N ILE A 572 20.16 14.05 21.74
CA ILE A 572 18.91 13.34 21.96
C ILE A 572 18.20 13.03 20.63
N GLY A 573 18.29 13.90 19.63
CA GLY A 573 17.73 13.65 18.29
C GLY A 573 18.42 12.46 17.60
N ILE A 574 19.76 12.40 17.65
CA ILE A 574 20.55 11.31 17.08
C ILE A 574 20.25 9.99 17.82
N ALA A 575 20.27 10.02 19.16
CA ALA A 575 19.95 8.86 19.99
C ALA A 575 18.51 8.37 19.76
N GLY A 576 17.55 9.30 19.63
CA GLY A 576 16.17 8.98 19.34
C GLY A 576 15.99 8.29 17.99
N THR A 577 16.68 8.77 16.96
CA THR A 577 16.67 8.15 15.63
C THR A 577 17.26 6.74 15.68
N ALA A 578 18.42 6.56 16.31
CA ALA A 578 19.06 5.25 16.46
C ALA A 578 18.18 4.27 17.24
N LEU A 579 17.53 4.72 18.30
CA LEU A 579 16.60 3.91 19.10
C LEU A 579 15.36 3.51 18.29
N THR A 580 14.74 4.44 17.55
CA THR A 580 13.57 4.13 16.73
C THR A 580 13.91 3.15 15.60
N LEU A 581 15.07 3.29 14.96
CA LEU A 581 15.54 2.32 13.97
C LEU A 581 15.86 0.96 14.60
N ALA A 582 16.47 0.92 15.78
CA ALA A 582 16.71 -0.33 16.50
C ALA A 582 15.39 -1.03 16.87
N VAL A 583 14.39 -0.28 17.35
CA VAL A 583 13.06 -0.83 17.66
C VAL A 583 12.37 -1.32 16.39
N MET A 584 12.49 -0.60 15.27
CA MET A 584 11.94 -1.02 13.98
C MET A 584 12.54 -2.37 13.53
N ILE A 585 13.84 -2.60 13.78
CA ILE A 585 14.52 -3.85 13.42
C ILE A 585 14.19 -4.98 14.43
N LEU A 586 14.20 -4.70 15.73
CA LEU A 586 13.99 -5.71 16.78
C LEU A 586 12.51 -6.06 16.99
N MET A 587 11.59 -5.18 16.62
CA MET A 587 10.15 -5.37 16.78
C MET A 587 9.41 -5.05 15.47
N PRO A 588 9.53 -5.90 14.44
CA PRO A 588 8.88 -5.69 13.14
C PRO A 588 7.35 -5.59 13.25
N ALA A 589 6.76 -6.22 14.28
CA ALA A 589 5.34 -6.22 14.56
C ALA A 589 4.73 -4.82 14.83
N TRP A 590 5.55 -3.80 15.10
CA TRP A 590 5.09 -2.46 15.48
C TRP A 590 4.92 -1.51 14.30
N ASN A 591 5.33 -1.92 13.09
CA ASN A 591 5.21 -1.22 11.81
C ASN A 591 5.37 0.31 11.89
N ILE A 592 6.40 0.76 12.61
CA ILE A 592 6.66 2.18 12.89
C ILE A 592 7.14 2.84 11.61
N SER A 593 6.49 3.95 11.23
CA SER A 593 6.91 4.70 10.04
C SER A 593 8.33 5.24 10.21
N ILE A 594 9.14 5.04 9.16
CA ILE A 594 10.50 5.58 9.05
C ILE A 594 10.50 7.12 9.23
N SER A 595 9.42 7.79 8.83
CA SER A 595 9.25 9.24 9.01
C SER A 595 9.29 9.67 10.48
N VAL A 596 8.86 8.81 11.42
CA VAL A 596 8.91 9.08 12.86
C VAL A 596 10.35 9.06 13.37
N ALA A 597 11.19 8.15 12.85
CA ALA A 597 12.61 8.12 13.20
C ALA A 597 13.31 9.42 12.79
N TYR A 598 13.05 9.90 11.58
CA TYR A 598 13.64 11.15 11.08
C TYR A 598 13.10 12.41 11.79
N ALA A 599 11.86 12.38 12.30
CA ALA A 599 11.28 13.50 13.03
C ALA A 599 12.11 13.87 14.28
N SER A 600 12.70 12.89 14.98
CA SER A 600 13.52 13.13 16.18
C SER A 600 14.76 13.99 15.90
N ASN A 601 15.45 13.73 14.78
CA ASN A 601 16.58 14.55 14.32
C ASN A 601 16.15 15.98 13.97
N ILE A 602 15.02 16.14 13.28
CA ILE A 602 14.51 17.47 12.91
C ILE A 602 14.22 18.29 14.17
N PHE A 603 13.55 17.71 15.17
CA PHE A 603 13.29 18.40 16.43
C PHE A 603 14.58 18.73 17.20
N GLY A 604 15.56 17.83 17.20
CA GLY A 604 16.85 18.06 17.85
C GLY A 604 17.65 19.22 17.25
N ILE A 605 17.75 19.25 15.92
CA ILE A 605 18.41 20.35 15.18
C ILE A 605 17.67 21.67 15.45
N LEU A 606 16.34 21.66 15.40
CA LEU A 606 15.53 22.85 15.65
C LEU A 606 15.70 23.37 17.08
N CYS A 607 15.75 22.48 18.07
CA CYS A 607 15.95 22.82 19.47
C CYS A 607 17.30 23.52 19.70
N VAL A 608 18.40 22.93 19.21
CA VAL A 608 19.75 23.51 19.33
C VAL A 608 19.83 24.84 18.61
N ALA A 609 19.30 24.94 17.38
CA ALA A 609 19.28 26.18 16.62
C ALA A 609 18.54 27.29 17.39
N LEU A 610 17.38 26.98 17.98
CA LEU A 610 16.64 27.94 18.81
C LEU A 610 17.44 28.36 20.03
N VAL A 611 18.02 27.43 20.80
CA VAL A 611 18.83 27.76 21.99
C VAL A 611 20.02 28.64 21.63
N LYS A 612 20.84 28.22 20.65
CA LYS A 612 22.08 28.90 20.30
C LYS A 612 21.83 30.28 19.67
N ILE A 613 20.90 30.38 18.72
CA ILE A 613 20.63 31.64 18.01
C ILE A 613 19.92 32.65 18.92
N THR A 614 18.92 32.21 19.69
CA THR A 614 18.04 33.17 20.38
C THR A 614 18.41 33.44 21.84
N HIS A 615 19.19 32.57 22.49
CA HIS A 615 19.55 32.74 23.91
C HIS A 615 21.06 32.80 24.13
N VAL A 616 21.84 31.84 23.60
CA VAL A 616 23.30 31.79 23.87
C VAL A 616 24.02 32.96 23.21
N ARG A 617 23.76 33.24 21.93
CA ARG A 617 24.44 34.31 21.19
C ARG A 617 24.20 35.70 21.81
N PRO A 618 22.95 36.13 22.08
CA PRO A 618 22.74 37.42 22.77
C PRO A 618 23.37 37.47 24.16
N ALA A 619 23.35 36.36 24.91
CA ALA A 619 23.99 36.32 26.23
C ALA A 619 25.52 36.48 26.15
N ARG A 620 26.19 35.88 25.16
CA ARG A 620 27.62 36.09 24.90
C ARG A 620 27.91 37.54 24.50
N GLU A 621 27.11 38.10 23.60
CA GLU A 621 27.27 39.49 23.13
C GLU A 621 27.15 40.49 24.29
N THR A 622 26.16 40.35 25.17
CA THR A 622 26.01 41.23 26.35
C THR A 622 27.20 41.11 27.31
N LEU A 623 27.63 39.89 27.63
CA LEU A 623 28.74 39.67 28.57
C LEU A 623 30.09 40.14 28.02
N LEU A 624 30.30 40.09 26.70
CA LEU A 624 31.51 40.62 26.05
C LEU A 624 31.58 42.15 26.15
N ILE A 625 30.44 42.83 25.98
CA ILE A 625 30.36 44.29 26.14
C ILE A 625 30.63 44.67 27.60
N GLU A 626 29.99 43.98 28.56
CA GLU A 626 30.23 44.20 30.00
C GLU A 626 31.69 43.93 30.40
N ALA A 627 32.33 42.92 29.81
CA ALA A 627 33.75 42.62 30.05
C ALA A 627 34.69 43.69 29.48
N GLN A 628 34.33 44.32 28.35
CA GLN A 628 35.09 45.42 27.76
C GLN A 628 34.91 46.74 28.52
N GLU A 629 33.76 46.97 29.16
CA GLU A 629 33.52 48.16 29.99
C GLU A 629 34.23 48.09 31.36
N GLN A 630 34.57 46.88 31.83
CA GLN A 630 35.29 46.65 33.10
C GLN A 630 36.82 46.56 32.96
N ALA A 631 37.33 46.47 31.73
CA ALA A 631 38.76 46.48 31.39
C ALA A 631 39.25 47.91 31.12
#